data_AF-A0A9P5M718-F1
#
_entry.id   AF-A0A9P5M718-F1
#
_cell.length_a   1.000
_cell.length_b   1.000
_cell.length_c   1.000
_cell.angle_alpha   90.00
_cell.angle_beta   90.00
_cell.angle_gamma   90.00
#
_symmetry.space_group_name_H-M   'P 1'
#
loop_
_entity.id
_entity.type
_entity.pdbx_description
1 polymer ?
#
loop_
_entity_poly.entity_id
_entity_poly.type
_entity_poly.pdbx_seq_one_letter_code
_entity_poly.pdbx_strand_id
1 'polypeptide(L)'
;MSDSDRHVFARVSSFSAHTSGDSSAKFQQAKRDLDGMLEKLRVQNDEDRETLRRFRARLTRVRRAKIRATASGDRGVLYEIDGELRKILIRLRRIDAEMVSMQEDRNKISILVIEQ
;
A
#
# COMPACT_ATOMS: atom_id res chain seq x y z
N MET A 1 -2.04 -15.21 4.74
CA MET A 1 -1.13 -14.52 5.69
C MET A 1 0.14 -14.24 4.92
N SER A 2 0.45 -12.96 4.70
CA SER A 2 1.68 -12.53 4.02
C SER A 2 2.85 -12.61 5.01
N ASP A 3 4.08 -12.86 4.55
CA ASP A 3 5.26 -12.91 5.43
C ASP A 3 5.54 -11.57 6.13
N SER A 4 5.04 -10.44 5.58
CA SER A 4 5.05 -9.14 6.26
C SER A 4 4.22 -9.14 7.56
N ASP A 5 3.08 -9.82 7.58
CA ASP A 5 2.16 -9.85 8.73
C ASP A 5 2.81 -10.54 9.93
N ARG A 6 3.65 -11.56 9.67
CA ARG A 6 4.36 -12.34 10.69
C ARG A 6 5.47 -11.54 11.37
N HIS A 7 6.18 -10.69 10.61
CA HIS A 7 7.27 -9.89 11.15
C HIS A 7 6.81 -8.76 12.07
N VAL A 8 5.67 -8.13 11.74
CA VAL A 8 5.10 -7.07 12.59
C VAL A 8 4.59 -7.67 13.91
N PHE A 9 3.89 -8.81 13.87
CA PHE A 9 3.40 -9.49 15.07
C PHE A 9 4.52 -9.93 16.03
N ALA A 10 5.62 -10.47 15.50
CA ALA A 10 6.75 -10.92 16.32
C ALA A 10 7.45 -9.78 17.07
N ARG A 11 7.52 -8.57 16.49
CA ARG A 11 8.10 -7.38 17.17
C ARG A 11 7.15 -6.75 18.18
N VAL A 12 5.83 -6.90 18.00
CA VAL A 12 4.82 -6.35 18.92
C VAL A 12 4.64 -7.25 20.14
N SER A 13 4.76 -8.57 20.00
CA SER A 13 4.54 -9.50 21.13
C SER A 13 5.66 -9.45 22.19
N SER A 14 6.87 -9.03 21.84
CA SER A 14 7.98 -8.83 22.79
C SER A 14 7.87 -7.55 23.63
N PHE A 15 6.89 -6.70 23.35
CA PHE A 15 6.67 -5.41 23.99
C PHE A 15 6.11 -5.53 25.42
N SER A 16 5.46 -6.65 25.77
CA SER A 16 4.73 -6.80 27.04
C SER A 16 5.58 -7.26 28.24
N ALA A 17 6.85 -7.64 28.06
CA ALA A 17 7.52 -8.48 29.06
C ALA A 17 8.34 -7.75 30.15
N HIS A 18 8.81 -6.50 29.98
CA HIS A 18 9.83 -5.96 30.90
C HIS A 18 9.69 -4.47 31.24
N THR A 19 9.14 -4.17 32.42
CA THR A 19 9.13 -2.82 33.01
C THR A 19 9.77 -2.77 34.41
N SER A 20 11.06 -2.44 34.49
CA SER A 20 11.66 -1.77 35.66
C SER A 20 12.99 -1.08 35.32
N GLY A 21 13.12 0.20 35.70
CA GLY A 21 14.36 1.02 35.77
C GLY A 21 15.04 1.42 34.46
N ASP A 22 15.28 0.48 33.56
CA ASP A 22 15.97 0.60 32.27
C ASP A 22 14.97 0.87 31.11
N SER A 23 13.69 0.92 31.47
CA SER A 23 12.55 0.96 30.58
C SER A 23 12.34 2.29 29.88
N SER A 24 12.80 3.42 30.43
CA SER A 24 12.60 4.73 29.79
C SER A 24 13.42 4.86 28.50
N ALA A 25 14.70 4.47 28.50
CA ALA A 25 15.52 4.51 27.29
C ALA A 25 15.02 3.52 26.23
N LYS A 26 14.65 2.30 26.65
CA LYS A 26 14.06 1.27 25.78
C LYS A 26 12.72 1.71 25.19
N PHE A 27 11.89 2.39 25.99
CA PHE A 27 10.62 2.97 25.58
C PHE A 27 10.82 4.11 24.57
N GLN A 28 11.73 5.05 24.85
CA GLN A 28 12.05 6.14 23.92
C GLN A 28 12.66 5.63 22.61
N GLN A 29 13.42 4.54 22.66
CA GLN A 29 13.89 3.87 21.46
C GLN A 29 12.74 3.23 20.68
N ALA A 30 11.85 2.49 21.35
CA ALA A 30 10.69 1.88 20.73
C ALA A 30 9.76 2.91 20.08
N LYS A 31 9.54 4.06 20.73
CA LYS A 31 8.75 5.16 20.18
C LYS A 31 9.39 5.71 18.90
N ARG A 32 10.70 5.98 18.92
CA ARG A 32 11.44 6.43 17.71
C ARG A 32 11.37 5.42 16.58
N ASP A 33 11.43 4.13 16.90
CA ASP A 33 11.29 3.06 15.91
C ASP A 33 9.88 3.05 15.30
N LEU A 34 8.83 3.19 16.10
CA LEU A 34 7.44 3.26 15.63
C LEU A 34 7.17 4.52 14.80
N ASP A 35 7.69 5.68 15.21
CA ASP A 35 7.61 6.92 14.43
C ASP A 35 8.30 6.75 13.07
N GLY A 36 9.48 6.13 13.05
CA GLY A 36 10.19 5.80 11.81
C GLY A 36 9.43 4.82 10.92
N MET A 37 8.69 3.87 11.49
CA MET A 37 7.82 2.96 10.73
C MET A 37 6.60 3.68 10.15
N LEU A 38 5.96 4.58 10.92
CA LEU A 38 4.84 5.39 10.44
C LEU A 38 5.24 6.28 9.27
N GLU A 39 6.42 6.90 9.33
CA GLU A 39 6.90 7.75 8.23
C GLU A 39 7.17 6.93 6.96
N LYS A 40 7.76 5.73 7.09
CA LYS A 40 7.94 4.83 5.93
C LYS A 40 6.62 4.42 5.30
N LEU A 41 5.62 4.06 6.11
CA LEU A 41 4.28 3.73 5.62
C LEU A 41 3.62 4.92 4.93
N ARG A 42 3.82 6.14 5.45
CA ARG A 42 3.31 7.36 4.82
C ARG A 42 3.94 7.59 3.45
N VAL A 43 5.26 7.53 3.35
CA VAL A 43 5.99 7.70 2.08
C VAL A 43 5.53 6.66 1.06
N GLN A 44 5.46 5.39 1.45
CA GLN A 44 4.99 4.32 0.57
C GLN A 44 3.54 4.57 0.08
N ASN A 45 2.64 4.96 0.98
CA ASN A 45 1.26 5.27 0.62
C ASN A 45 1.14 6.46 -0.35
N ASP A 46 1.99 7.48 -0.20
CA ASP A 46 2.02 8.62 -1.12
C ASP A 46 2.57 8.21 -2.51
N GLU A 47 3.58 7.35 -2.57
CA GLU A 47 4.09 6.76 -3.81
C GLU A 47 3.05 5.88 -4.52
N ASP A 48 2.31 5.06 -3.76
CA ASP A 48 1.25 4.20 -4.29
C ASP A 48 0.07 5.02 -4.80
N ARG A 49 -0.30 6.11 -4.12
CA ARG A 49 -1.30 7.07 -4.59
C ARG A 49 -0.91 7.72 -5.91
N GLU A 50 0.34 8.15 -6.05
CA GLU A 50 0.84 8.71 -7.31
C GLU A 50 0.85 7.65 -8.42
N THR A 51 1.22 6.41 -8.09
CA THR A 51 1.17 5.29 -9.03
C THR A 51 -0.27 5.01 -9.49
N LEU A 52 -1.25 4.99 -8.57
CA LEU A 52 -2.67 4.89 -8.91
C LEU A 52 -3.14 6.03 -9.80
N ARG A 53 -2.74 7.27 -9.51
CA ARG A 53 -3.06 8.44 -10.34
C ARG A 53 -2.57 8.25 -11.77
N ARG A 54 -1.34 7.79 -11.96
CA ARG A 54 -0.77 7.49 -13.29
C ARG A 54 -1.53 6.37 -14.00
N PHE A 55 -1.89 5.29 -13.29
CA PHE A 55 -2.68 4.21 -13.87
C PHE A 55 -4.08 4.65 -14.27
N ARG A 56 -4.76 5.47 -13.46
CA ARG A 56 -6.08 6.04 -13.80
C ARG A 56 -6.01 6.94 -15.03
N ALA A 57 -4.96 7.76 -15.15
CA ALA A 57 -4.73 8.57 -16.35
C ALA A 57 -4.49 7.68 -17.59
N ARG A 58 -3.68 6.62 -17.47
CA ARG A 58 -3.45 5.65 -18.54
C ARG A 58 -4.75 4.93 -18.93
N LEU A 59 -5.54 4.48 -17.96
CA LEU A 59 -6.82 3.81 -18.17
C LEU A 59 -7.78 4.68 -19.00
N THR A 60 -7.86 5.98 -18.71
CA THR A 60 -8.66 6.93 -19.49
C THR A 60 -8.18 7.01 -20.94
N ARG A 61 -6.86 7.06 -21.18
CA ARG A 61 -6.29 7.08 -22.53
C ARG A 61 -6.61 5.80 -23.30
N VAL A 62 -6.41 4.64 -22.68
CA VAL A 62 -6.66 3.33 -23.28
C VAL A 62 -8.15 3.14 -23.58
N ARG A 63 -9.05 3.56 -22.69
CA ARG A 63 -10.51 3.54 -22.95
C ARG A 63 -10.90 4.40 -24.16
N ARG A 64 -10.31 5.60 -24.31
CA ARG A 64 -10.53 6.44 -25.50
C ARG A 64 -10.00 5.78 -26.76
N ALA A 65 -8.83 5.14 -26.69
CA ALA A 65 -8.29 4.37 -27.81
C ALA A 65 -9.23 3.22 -28.20
N LYS A 66 -9.79 2.50 -27.22
CA LYS A 66 -10.76 1.43 -27.45
C LYS A 66 -11.97 1.92 -28.24
N ILE A 67 -12.56 3.04 -27.82
CA ILE A 67 -13.72 3.65 -28.50
C ILE A 67 -13.39 3.95 -29.97
N ARG A 68 -12.22 4.53 -30.25
CA ARG A 68 -11.78 4.81 -31.63
C ARG A 68 -11.59 3.53 -32.44
N ALA A 69 -10.92 2.52 -31.88
CA ALA A 69 -10.70 1.24 -32.56
C ALA A 69 -12.02 0.49 -32.82
N THR A 70 -12.98 0.58 -31.89
CA THR A 70 -14.34 0.06 -32.09
C THR A 70 -15.04 0.80 -33.24
N ALA A 71 -14.95 2.12 -33.28
CA ALA A 71 -15.56 2.92 -34.34
C ALA A 71 -14.94 2.64 -35.73
N SER A 72 -13.64 2.37 -35.79
CA SER A 72 -12.94 2.01 -37.05
C SER A 72 -13.08 0.54 -37.44
N GLY A 73 -13.68 -0.30 -36.59
CA GLY A 73 -13.78 -1.75 -36.81
C GLY A 73 -12.44 -2.49 -36.76
N ASP A 74 -11.39 -1.87 -36.21
CA ASP A 74 -10.05 -2.45 -36.16
C ASP A 74 -9.95 -3.49 -35.04
N ARG A 75 -10.22 -4.74 -35.41
CA ARG A 75 -10.21 -5.89 -34.47
C ARG A 75 -8.82 -6.21 -33.93
N GLY A 76 -7.76 -5.94 -34.71
CA GLY A 76 -6.38 -6.19 -34.28
C GLY A 76 -5.99 -5.25 -33.14
N VAL A 77 -6.21 -3.95 -33.34
CA VAL A 77 -5.97 -2.93 -32.31
C VAL A 77 -6.87 -3.14 -31.09
N LEU A 78 -8.12 -3.57 -31.27
CA LEU A 78 -9.00 -3.90 -30.15
C LEU A 78 -8.46 -5.00 -29.24
N TYR A 79 -7.89 -6.07 -29.83
CA TYR A 79 -7.30 -7.17 -29.06
C TYR A 79 -6.13 -6.70 -28.19
N GLU A 80 -5.24 -5.88 -28.76
CA GLU A 80 -4.10 -5.31 -28.04
C GLU A 80 -4.54 -4.41 -26.89
N ILE A 81 -5.50 -3.52 -27.16
CA ILE A 81 -6.09 -2.61 -26.17
C ILE A 81 -6.73 -3.38 -25.02
N ASP A 82 -7.46 -4.46 -25.30
CA ASP A 82 -8.08 -5.30 -24.27
C ASP A 82 -7.05 -6.06 -23.42
N GLY A 83 -5.92 -6.43 -24.01
CA GLY A 83 -4.76 -6.95 -23.29
C GLY A 83 -4.16 -5.91 -22.34
N GLU A 84 -3.98 -4.68 -22.81
CA GLU A 84 -3.47 -3.58 -21.99
C GLU A 84 -4.43 -3.21 -20.85
N LEU A 85 -5.74 -3.10 -21.12
CA LEU A 85 -6.76 -2.84 -20.11
C LEU A 85 -6.71 -3.86 -18.97
N ARG A 86 -6.63 -5.15 -19.31
CA ARG A 86 -6.51 -6.22 -18.30
C ARG A 86 -5.28 -6.03 -17.42
N LYS A 87 -4.11 -5.76 -18.01
CA LYS A 87 -2.87 -5.52 -17.26
C LYS A 87 -2.99 -4.31 -16.32
N ILE A 88 -3.60 -3.22 -16.78
CA ILE A 88 -3.80 -2.02 -15.95
C ILE A 88 -4.74 -2.33 -14.77
N LEU A 89 -5.85 -3.00 -15.02
CA LEU A 89 -6.84 -3.31 -13.98
C LEU A 89 -6.30 -4.25 -12.91
N ILE A 90 -5.49 -5.24 -13.29
CA ILE A 90 -4.83 -6.15 -12.33
C ILE A 90 -3.88 -5.36 -11.43
N ARG A 91 -3.06 -4.46 -12.00
CA ARG A 91 -2.13 -3.63 -11.22
C ARG A 91 -2.85 -2.66 -10.29
N LEU A 92 -3.93 -2.02 -10.77
CA LEU A 92 -4.77 -1.14 -9.95
C LEU A 92 -5.31 -1.88 -8.72
N ARG A 93 -5.91 -3.06 -8.91
CA ARG A 93 -6.45 -3.87 -7.81
C ARG A 93 -5.39 -4.27 -6.79
N ARG A 94 -4.18 -4.60 -7.25
CA ARG A 94 -3.08 -4.97 -6.36
C ARG A 94 -2.66 -3.80 -5.48
N ILE A 95 -2.45 -2.63 -6.07
CA ILE A 95 -2.06 -1.42 -5.33
C ILE A 95 -3.18 -0.99 -4.37
N ASP A 96 -4.45 -1.03 -4.81
CA ASP A 96 -5.58 -0.73 -3.92
C ASP A 96 -5.59 -1.68 -2.70
N ALA A 97 -5.31 -2.98 -2.88
CA ALA A 97 -5.23 -3.93 -1.78
C ALA A 97 -4.02 -3.68 -0.85
N GLU A 98 -2.85 -3.36 -1.41
CA GLU A 98 -1.66 -2.98 -0.65
C GLU A 98 -1.92 -1.73 0.21
N MET A 99 -2.59 -0.73 -0.34
CA MET A 99 -2.97 0.49 0.40
C MET A 99 -3.97 0.23 1.53
N VAL A 100 -4.93 -0.70 1.35
CA VAL A 100 -5.84 -1.11 2.43
C VAL A 100 -5.05 -1.77 3.57
N SER A 101 -4.15 -2.70 3.24
CA SER A 101 -3.28 -3.36 4.23
C SER A 101 -2.42 -2.35 4.99
N MET A 102 -1.79 -1.40 4.29
CA MET A 102 -0.99 -0.36 4.93
C MET A 102 -1.80 0.54 5.85
N GLN A 103 -3.06 0.82 5.50
CA GLN A 103 -3.94 1.60 6.37
C GLN A 103 -4.27 0.85 7.66
N GLU A 104 -4.47 -0.47 7.60
CA GLU A 104 -4.64 -1.30 8.79
C GLU A 104 -3.38 -1.29 9.68
N ASP A 105 -2.20 -1.41 9.09
CA ASP A 105 -0.93 -1.38 9.83
C ASP A 105 -0.69 -0.01 10.48
N ARG A 106 -1.00 1.08 9.77
CA ARG A 106 -0.96 2.42 10.34
C ARG A 106 -1.91 2.56 11.52
N ASN A 107 -3.12 2.01 11.44
CA ASN A 107 -4.09 2.05 12.54
C ASN A 107 -3.57 1.28 13.75
N LYS A 108 -3.03 0.07 13.56
CA LYS A 108 -2.43 -0.74 14.63
C LYS A 108 -1.29 0.01 15.33
N ILE A 109 -0.37 0.60 14.56
CA ILE A 109 0.74 1.37 15.13
C ILE A 109 0.24 2.62 15.85
N SER A 110 -0.74 3.33 15.29
CA SER A 110 -1.30 4.53 15.91
C SER A 110 -1.93 4.22 17.27
N ILE A 111 -2.64 3.10 17.40
CA ILE A 111 -3.19 2.64 18.69
C ILE A 111 -2.07 2.42 19.71
N LEU A 112 -1.00 1.74 19.32
CA LEU A 112 0.15 1.49 20.21
C LEU A 112 0.87 2.77 20.65
N VAL A 113 0.79 3.84 19.87
CA VAL A 113 1.41 5.15 20.18
C VAL A 113 0.47 6.04 21.01
N ILE A 114 -0.85 5.85 20.94
CA ILE A 114 -1.87 6.67 21.62
C ILE A 114 -2.31 6.08 22.98
N GLU A 115 -2.32 4.75 23.13
CA GLU A 115 -2.76 4.08 24.38
C GLU A 115 -1.68 4.05 25.50
N GLN A 116 -0.73 4.99 25.52
CA GLN A 116 0.37 5.05 26.49
C GLN A 116 0.36 6.32 27.33
#